data_AF-A0ABD3TKJ7-F1
#
_entry.id   AF-A0ABD3TKJ7-F1
#
_cell.length_a   1.000
_cell.length_b   1.000
_cell.length_c   1.000
_cell.angle_alpha   90.00
_cell.angle_beta   90.00
_cell.angle_gamma   90.00
#
_symmetry.space_group_name_H-M   'P 1'
#
loop_
_entity.id
_entity.type
_entity.pdbx_description
1 polymer ?
#
loop_
_entity_poly.entity_id
_entity_poly.type
_entity_poly.pdbx_seq_one_letter_code
_entity_poly.pdbx_strand_id
1 'polypeptide(L)'
;MTSALLLISVFLIVSSNYIDKTNGDATINNVPCRENHRCNNYGSAYAWCYTDSHDNWDYCCKTPCEYDDQDALRCKSGRYDKFCGNPGNKTALLEDCVGWSPCGHYGYEFYWCYTDNDSKAWGYCCHPNATCSSRIGYSGNVCNIGFYHESGGYWKPCKPT
;
A
#
# COMPACT_ATOMS: atom_id res chain seq x y z
N MET A 1 3.53 -30.40 -35.40
CA MET A 1 2.97 -29.04 -35.58
C MET A 1 2.37 -28.59 -34.25
N THR A 2 3.04 -27.59 -33.66
CA THR A 2 2.57 -26.61 -32.67
C THR A 2 1.85 -27.08 -31.40
N SER A 3 2.66 -27.55 -30.45
CA SER A 3 2.41 -27.46 -29.00
C SER A 3 2.57 -26.00 -28.53
N ALA A 4 1.65 -25.13 -28.96
CA ALA A 4 1.68 -23.69 -28.69
C ALA A 4 0.41 -23.17 -27.98
N LEU A 5 -0.63 -23.99 -27.87
CA LEU A 5 -1.94 -23.56 -27.34
C LEU A 5 -2.08 -23.69 -25.81
N LEU A 6 -1.21 -24.46 -25.15
CA LEU A 6 -1.30 -24.68 -23.69
C LEU A 6 -0.50 -23.67 -22.85
N LEU A 7 0.43 -22.91 -23.45
CA LEU A 7 1.21 -21.89 -22.72
C LEU A 7 0.49 -20.53 -22.64
N ILE A 8 -0.44 -20.26 -23.55
CA ILE A 8 -1.20 -18.99 -23.57
C ILE A 8 -2.22 -18.95 -22.42
N SER A 9 -2.78 -20.10 -22.00
CA SER A 9 -3.77 -20.09 -20.91
C SER A 9 -3.14 -19.86 -19.53
N VAL A 10 -1.90 -20.29 -19.29
CA VAL A 10 -1.24 -20.10 -17.99
C VAL A 10 -0.81 -18.65 -17.78
N PHE A 11 -0.37 -17.94 -18.83
CA PHE A 11 0.01 -16.52 -18.73
C PHE A 11 -1.16 -15.60 -18.38
N LEU A 12 -2.39 -15.95 -18.78
CA LEU A 12 -3.59 -15.16 -18.45
C LEU A 12 -4.08 -15.37 -17.00
N ILE A 13 -3.79 -16.52 -16.38
CA ILE A 13 -4.27 -16.81 -15.02
C ILE A 13 -3.38 -16.14 -13.95
N VAL A 14 -2.09 -15.91 -14.22
CA VAL A 14 -1.19 -15.22 -13.25
C VAL A 14 -1.52 -13.73 -13.10
N SER A 15 -2.31 -13.14 -14.01
CA SER A 15 -2.72 -11.73 -13.91
C SER A 15 -3.96 -11.49 -13.03
N SER A 16 -4.63 -12.55 -12.56
CA SER A 16 -5.97 -12.42 -11.92
C SER A 16 -5.96 -11.93 -10.47
N ASN A 17 -4.81 -11.67 -9.86
CA ASN A 17 -4.71 -11.14 -8.49
C ASN A 17 -4.11 -9.74 -8.41
N TYR A 18 -3.74 -9.13 -9.55
CA TYR A 18 -3.37 -7.72 -9.58
C TYR A 18 -4.63 -6.90 -9.78
N ILE A 19 -5.18 -6.37 -8.69
CA ILE A 19 -6.24 -5.38 -8.75
C ILE A 19 -5.64 -4.13 -9.41
N ASP A 20 -5.93 -3.96 -10.69
CA ASP A 20 -5.54 -2.78 -11.45
C ASP A 20 -6.28 -1.55 -10.89
N LYS A 21 -5.59 -0.83 -9.99
CA LYS A 21 -6.07 0.42 -9.39
C LYS A 21 -6.35 1.51 -10.42
N THR A 22 -5.94 1.34 -11.67
CA THR A 22 -6.08 2.34 -12.73
C THR A 22 -7.43 2.28 -13.46
N ASN A 23 -8.20 1.18 -13.32
CA ASN A 23 -9.53 1.07 -13.93
C ASN A 23 -10.67 1.62 -13.06
N GLY A 24 -10.38 2.04 -11.83
CA GLY A 24 -11.39 2.56 -10.91
C GLY A 24 -12.37 1.49 -10.40
N ASP A 25 -11.94 0.22 -10.39
CA ASP A 25 -12.73 -0.93 -9.97
C ASP A 25 -12.45 -1.37 -8.52
N ALA A 26 -11.51 -0.70 -7.86
CA ALA A 26 -11.20 -0.93 -6.45
C ALA A 26 -10.77 0.33 -5.72
N THR A 27 -10.91 0.27 -4.41
CA THR A 27 -10.58 1.35 -3.49
C THR A 27 -9.06 1.41 -3.24
N ILE A 28 -8.60 2.46 -2.56
CA ILE A 28 -7.20 2.63 -2.16
C ILE A 28 -6.69 1.44 -1.33
N ASN A 29 -7.60 0.79 -0.59
CA ASN A 29 -7.35 -0.39 0.25
C ASN A 29 -7.57 -1.74 -0.47
N ASN A 30 -7.62 -1.74 -1.80
CA ASN A 30 -7.84 -2.95 -2.61
C ASN A 30 -9.20 -3.62 -2.37
N VAL A 31 -10.20 -2.89 -1.87
CA VAL A 31 -11.57 -3.41 -1.76
C VAL A 31 -12.29 -3.19 -3.08
N PRO A 32 -12.88 -4.22 -3.72
CA PRO A 32 -13.63 -4.04 -4.95
C PRO A 32 -14.78 -3.05 -4.79
N CYS A 33 -14.96 -2.19 -5.79
CA CYS A 33 -16.14 -1.34 -5.87
C CYS A 33 -17.35 -2.14 -6.35
N ARG A 34 -18.54 -1.74 -5.91
CA ARG A 34 -19.80 -2.28 -6.40
C ARG A 34 -19.91 -2.04 -7.91
N GLU A 35 -20.37 -3.04 -8.66
CA GLU A 35 -20.39 -3.00 -10.13
C GLU A 35 -21.12 -1.78 -10.72
N ASN A 36 -22.20 -1.34 -10.07
CA ASN A 36 -23.00 -0.19 -10.47
C ASN A 36 -22.57 1.14 -9.81
N HIS A 37 -21.45 1.16 -9.08
CA HIS A 37 -20.96 2.33 -8.37
C HIS A 37 -19.42 2.38 -8.38
N ARG A 38 -18.82 2.36 -9.58
CA ARG A 38 -17.36 2.42 -9.79
C ARG A 38 -16.72 3.71 -9.28
N CYS A 39 -15.40 3.75 -9.14
CA CYS A 39 -14.70 4.91 -8.63
C CYS A 39 -14.99 6.21 -9.41
N ASN A 40 -15.70 7.13 -8.76
CA ASN A 40 -15.99 8.45 -9.31
C ASN A 40 -16.22 9.47 -8.18
N ASN A 41 -16.39 10.73 -8.56
CA ASN A 41 -16.54 11.83 -7.61
C ASN A 41 -17.95 11.89 -7.00
N TYR A 42 -18.99 11.53 -7.76
CA TYR A 42 -20.38 11.57 -7.29
C TYR A 42 -20.77 12.91 -6.60
N GLY A 43 -20.32 14.03 -7.18
CA GLY A 43 -20.54 15.38 -6.63
C GLY A 43 -19.59 15.78 -5.49
N SER A 44 -18.72 14.87 -5.03
CA SER A 44 -17.68 15.14 -4.03
C SER A 44 -16.39 15.65 -4.67
N ALA A 45 -15.57 16.33 -3.87
CA ALA A 45 -14.25 16.77 -4.29
C ALA A 45 -13.21 15.62 -4.35
N TYR A 46 -13.50 14.48 -3.71
CA TYR A 46 -12.71 13.25 -3.79
C TYR A 46 -13.43 12.16 -4.59
N ALA A 47 -12.68 11.16 -5.06
CA ALA A 47 -13.25 9.98 -5.70
C ALA A 47 -13.47 8.86 -4.68
N TRP A 48 -14.60 8.16 -4.78
CA TRP A 48 -14.99 7.09 -3.86
C TRP A 48 -15.94 6.10 -4.53
N CYS A 49 -16.18 4.96 -3.88
CA CYS A 49 -17.18 3.98 -4.31
C CYS A 49 -17.82 3.26 -3.12
N TYR A 50 -19.00 2.68 -3.31
CA TYR A 50 -19.53 1.69 -2.37
C TYR A 50 -18.83 0.35 -2.54
N THR A 51 -18.55 -0.33 -1.44
CA THR A 51 -17.83 -1.61 -1.38
C THR A 51 -18.76 -2.81 -1.16
N ASP A 52 -20.01 -2.58 -0.73
CA ASP A 52 -21.00 -3.64 -0.53
C ASP A 52 -22.46 -3.15 -0.66
N SER A 53 -23.41 -4.03 -0.35
CA SER A 53 -24.85 -3.78 -0.39
C SER A 53 -25.41 -3.02 0.83
N HIS A 54 -24.59 -2.79 1.85
CA HIS A 54 -24.96 -2.02 3.04
C HIS A 54 -24.48 -0.57 2.94
N ASP A 55 -24.08 -0.14 1.74
CA ASP A 55 -23.58 1.19 1.44
C ASP A 55 -22.33 1.57 2.27
N ASN A 56 -21.52 0.58 2.66
CA ASN A 56 -20.14 0.84 3.09
C ASN A 56 -19.35 1.40 1.90
N TRP A 57 -18.45 2.34 2.15
CA TRP A 57 -17.71 3.04 1.10
C TRP A 57 -16.26 3.26 1.48
N ASP A 58 -15.42 3.46 0.47
CA ASP A 58 -14.01 3.79 0.65
C ASP A 58 -13.52 4.66 -0.52
N TYR A 59 -12.37 5.29 -0.33
CA TYR A 59 -11.76 6.20 -1.29
C TYR A 59 -11.17 5.47 -2.49
N CYS A 60 -11.11 6.18 -3.60
CA CYS A 60 -10.60 5.68 -4.85
C CYS A 60 -9.43 6.50 -5.38
N CYS A 61 -8.60 5.84 -6.20
CA CYS A 61 -7.66 6.49 -7.09
C CYS A 61 -8.28 6.76 -8.46
N LYS A 62 -7.93 7.91 -9.05
CA LYS A 62 -8.20 8.28 -10.45
C LYS A 62 -6.93 8.25 -11.31
N THR A 63 -5.77 8.14 -10.68
CA THR A 63 -4.47 7.92 -11.32
C THR A 63 -3.84 6.66 -10.73
N PRO A 64 -2.86 6.04 -11.41
CA PRO A 64 -2.05 4.99 -10.81
C PRO A 64 -1.45 5.43 -9.46
N CYS A 65 -1.16 4.44 -8.61
CA CYS A 65 -0.40 4.64 -7.39
C CYS A 65 1.07 4.75 -7.71
N GLU A 66 1.61 5.95 -7.56
CA GLU A 66 3.01 6.27 -7.88
C GLU A 66 3.67 6.90 -6.67
N TYR A 67 4.99 6.72 -6.56
CA TYR A 67 5.77 7.38 -5.52
C TYR A 67 5.84 8.87 -5.85
N ASP A 68 5.54 9.71 -4.86
CA ASP A 68 5.78 11.15 -4.97
C ASP A 68 7.23 11.51 -4.66
N ASP A 69 7.57 12.80 -4.75
CA ASP A 69 8.92 13.33 -4.43
C ASP A 69 9.33 13.13 -2.96
N GLN A 70 8.45 12.56 -2.12
CA GLN A 70 8.73 12.20 -0.75
C GLN A 70 8.76 10.68 -0.53
N ASP A 71 8.77 9.88 -1.60
CA ASP A 71 8.72 8.41 -1.54
C ASP A 71 7.48 7.86 -0.80
N ALA A 72 6.38 8.61 -0.82
CA ALA A 72 5.06 8.11 -0.42
C ALA A 72 4.26 7.67 -1.65
N LEU A 73 3.70 6.46 -1.57
CA LEU A 73 2.84 5.94 -2.63
C LEU A 73 1.47 6.64 -2.57
N ARG A 74 1.15 7.41 -3.60
CA ARG A 74 -0.01 8.30 -3.66
C ARG A 74 -0.70 8.25 -5.00
N CYS A 75 -1.96 8.66 -5.01
CA CYS A 75 -2.74 8.87 -6.22
C CYS A 75 -3.66 10.08 -6.08
N LYS A 76 -4.13 10.60 -7.21
CA LYS A 76 -5.21 11.59 -7.24
C LYS A 76 -6.54 10.90 -6.95
N SER A 77 -7.20 11.30 -5.88
CA SER A 77 -8.59 10.98 -5.58
C SER A 77 -9.44 12.22 -5.84
N GLY A 78 -9.88 12.39 -7.09
CA GLY A 78 -10.55 13.63 -7.51
C GLY A 78 -9.60 14.83 -7.47
N ARG A 79 -9.90 15.83 -6.64
CA ARG A 79 -9.09 17.05 -6.46
C ARG A 79 -8.00 16.92 -5.40
N TYR A 80 -8.00 15.84 -4.62
CA TYR A 80 -7.05 15.63 -3.51
C TYR A 80 -6.10 14.48 -3.78
N ASP A 81 -4.95 14.48 -3.11
CA ASP A 81 -4.06 13.32 -3.07
C ASP A 81 -4.44 12.40 -1.90
N LYS A 82 -4.40 11.10 -2.15
CA LYS A 82 -4.61 10.06 -1.14
C LYS A 82 -3.45 9.09 -1.16
N PHE A 83 -3.06 8.61 0.02
CA PHE A 83 -2.16 7.46 0.12
C PHE A 83 -2.82 6.27 -0.52
N CYS A 84 -2.06 5.54 -1.31
CA CYS A 84 -2.59 4.41 -2.02
C CYS A 84 -1.51 3.36 -2.26
N GLY A 85 -1.91 2.10 -2.17
CA GLY A 85 -0.97 0.99 -2.26
C GLY A 85 -0.40 0.61 -0.91
N ASN A 86 0.28 -0.53 -0.92
CA ASN A 86 0.67 -1.28 0.26
C ASN A 86 2.20 -1.26 0.39
N PRO A 87 2.82 -0.20 0.92
CA PRO A 87 3.98 -0.45 1.77
C PRO A 87 3.38 -1.05 3.05
N GLY A 88 3.35 -2.38 3.17
CA GLY A 88 2.76 -3.16 4.27
C GLY A 88 1.75 -2.42 5.18
N ASN A 89 0.47 -2.80 5.21
CA ASN A 89 -0.45 -2.44 6.31
C ASN A 89 -0.03 -3.06 7.65
N LYS A 90 1.25 -3.36 7.82
CA LYS A 90 1.86 -3.97 8.97
C LYS A 90 3.18 -3.30 9.28
N THR A 91 3.43 -3.10 10.57
CA THR A 91 4.73 -2.65 11.08
C THR A 91 5.83 -3.67 10.74
N ALA A 92 7.09 -3.31 10.97
CA ALA A 92 8.24 -4.20 10.85
C ALA A 92 8.11 -5.46 11.73
N LEU A 93 7.28 -5.40 12.78
CA LEU A 93 7.00 -6.53 13.67
C LEU A 93 5.68 -7.26 13.33
N LEU A 94 5.08 -6.96 12.18
CA LEU A 94 3.84 -7.54 11.64
C LEU A 94 2.54 -7.14 12.35
N GLU A 95 2.55 -6.07 13.14
CA GLU A 95 1.33 -5.51 13.76
C GLU A 95 0.52 -4.73 12.73
N ASP A 96 -0.79 -4.92 12.68
CA ASP A 96 -1.65 -4.23 11.71
C ASP A 96 -1.69 -2.71 11.95
N CYS A 97 -1.49 -1.96 10.88
CA CYS A 97 -1.70 -0.53 10.84
C CYS A 97 -3.20 -0.23 10.71
N VAL A 98 -3.64 0.89 11.28
CA VAL A 98 -5.00 1.40 11.04
C VAL A 98 -5.14 1.94 9.62
N GLY A 99 -6.29 1.74 8.98
CA GLY A 99 -6.47 2.06 7.56
C GLY A 99 -6.30 3.54 7.19
N TRP A 100 -6.49 4.47 8.14
CA TRP A 100 -6.24 5.89 7.93
C TRP A 100 -4.77 6.30 8.11
N SER A 101 -3.94 5.41 8.67
CA SER A 101 -2.50 5.56 8.83
C SER A 101 -1.80 4.30 8.31
N PRO A 102 -1.72 4.08 6.99
CA PRO A 102 -0.84 3.04 6.43
C PRO A 102 0.64 3.31 6.76
N CYS A 103 1.56 2.43 6.39
CA CYS A 103 2.98 2.78 6.52
C CYS A 103 3.35 3.95 5.60
N GLY A 104 4.01 4.95 6.16
CA GLY A 104 4.48 6.11 5.43
C GLY A 104 5.42 6.93 6.29
N HIS A 105 6.13 7.87 5.69
CA HIS A 105 7.05 8.71 6.45
C HIS A 105 6.36 9.86 7.17
N TYR A 106 5.21 10.34 6.67
CA TYR A 106 4.41 11.40 7.31
C TYR A 106 5.20 12.67 7.67
N GLY A 107 6.20 13.02 6.86
CA GLY A 107 7.11 14.15 7.11
C GLY A 107 8.28 13.84 8.05
N TYR A 108 8.50 12.58 8.39
CA TYR A 108 9.65 12.09 9.16
C TYR A 108 10.68 11.41 8.24
N GLU A 109 11.84 11.06 8.81
CA GLU A 109 12.94 10.39 8.09
C GLU A 109 12.80 8.86 8.07
N PHE A 110 11.71 8.35 8.64
CA PHE A 110 11.42 6.93 8.74
C PHE A 110 9.95 6.64 8.47
N TYR A 111 9.67 5.44 8.00
CA TYR A 111 8.35 4.89 7.78
C TYR A 111 7.77 4.36 9.09
N TRP A 112 6.52 4.71 9.37
CA TRP A 112 5.80 4.29 10.56
C TRP A 112 4.29 4.29 10.28
N CYS A 113 3.53 3.74 11.21
CA CYS A 113 2.07 3.80 11.21
C CYS A 113 1.51 3.73 12.63
N TYR A 114 0.30 4.25 12.84
CA TYR A 114 -0.49 3.94 14.03
C TYR A 114 -1.05 2.51 13.96
N THR A 115 -1.04 1.82 15.09
CA THR A 115 -1.57 0.47 15.26
C THR A 115 -2.86 0.43 16.09
N ASP A 116 -3.33 1.60 16.53
CA ASP A 116 -4.63 1.79 17.14
C ASP A 116 -5.39 2.98 16.54
N ASN A 117 -6.72 2.99 16.74
CA ASN A 117 -7.58 4.06 16.24
C ASN A 117 -7.51 5.34 17.10
N ASP A 118 -6.91 5.26 18.29
CA ASP A 118 -6.81 6.36 19.26
C ASP A 118 -5.53 7.19 19.08
N SER A 119 -4.67 6.83 18.12
CA SER A 119 -3.34 7.39 17.90
C SER A 119 -2.39 7.28 19.11
N LYS A 120 -2.58 6.29 19.97
CA LYS A 120 -1.78 6.10 21.20
C LYS A 120 -0.67 5.06 20.99
N ALA A 121 -0.83 4.14 20.06
CA ALA A 121 0.11 3.10 19.69
C ALA A 121 0.51 3.22 18.22
N TRP A 122 1.80 3.06 17.96
CA TRP A 122 2.40 3.14 16.64
C TRP A 122 3.62 2.24 16.55
N GLY A 123 4.01 1.88 15.34
CA GLY A 123 5.21 1.10 15.09
C GLY A 123 5.94 1.55 13.83
N TYR A 124 7.22 1.19 13.74
CA TYR A 124 8.03 1.41 12.54
C TYR A 124 7.61 0.46 11.45
N CYS A 125 7.72 0.90 10.21
CA CYS A 125 7.48 0.08 9.04
C CYS A 125 8.78 -0.12 8.28
N CYS A 126 8.93 -1.30 7.68
CA CYS A 126 9.99 -1.50 6.71
C CYS A 126 9.73 -0.61 5.49
N HIS A 127 10.79 -0.01 4.96
CA HIS A 127 10.75 0.66 3.68
C HIS A 127 10.18 -0.32 2.62
N PRO A 128 9.30 0.11 1.69
CA PRO A 128 8.65 -0.81 0.75
C PRO A 128 9.62 -1.65 -0.12
N ASN A 129 10.80 -1.11 -0.43
CA ASN A 129 11.86 -1.82 -1.13
C ASN A 129 12.86 -2.54 -0.19
N ALA A 130 12.62 -2.57 1.11
CA ALA A 130 13.49 -3.24 2.08
C ALA A 130 12.98 -4.63 2.43
N THR A 131 13.88 -5.60 2.40
CA THR A 131 13.62 -6.97 2.85
C THR A 131 13.96 -7.09 4.34
N CYS A 132 13.11 -7.78 5.10
CA CYS A 132 13.43 -8.18 6.46
C CYS A 132 14.41 -9.36 6.45
N SER A 133 15.68 -9.11 6.78
CA SER A 133 16.74 -10.13 6.70
C SER A 133 17.87 -9.89 7.70
N SER A 134 18.73 -10.90 7.87
CA SER A 134 19.91 -10.78 8.73
C SER A 134 20.93 -9.83 8.12
N ARG A 135 21.59 -9.04 8.97
CA ARG A 135 22.62 -8.07 8.55
C ARG A 135 23.82 -8.13 9.48
N ILE A 136 25.03 -8.08 8.91
CA ILE A 136 26.27 -8.06 9.69
C ILE A 136 26.24 -6.86 10.65
N GLY A 137 26.54 -7.11 11.92
CA GLY A 137 26.50 -6.10 12.99
C GLY A 137 25.18 -6.02 13.76
N TYR A 138 24.17 -6.81 13.40
CA TYR A 138 22.87 -6.86 14.10
C TYR A 138 22.59 -8.26 14.62
N SER A 139 21.91 -8.34 15.78
CA SER A 139 21.36 -9.60 16.28
C SER A 139 19.95 -9.76 15.74
N GLY A 140 19.75 -10.76 14.87
CA GLY A 140 18.45 -11.06 14.26
C GLY A 140 18.18 -10.36 12.92
N ASN A 141 16.93 -10.45 12.47
CA ASN A 141 16.50 -9.83 11.22
C ASN A 141 16.21 -8.35 11.43
N VAL A 142 16.67 -7.53 10.51
CA VAL A 142 16.41 -6.10 10.47
C VAL A 142 15.93 -5.69 9.09
N CYS A 143 15.18 -4.60 9.03
CA CYS A 143 14.85 -3.94 7.77
C CYS A 143 15.23 -2.47 7.86
N ASN A 144 15.53 -1.90 6.70
CA ASN A 144 15.65 -0.46 6.60
C ASN A 144 14.25 0.14 6.75
N ILE A 145 14.12 1.16 7.59
CA ILE A 145 12.86 1.83 7.89
C ILE A 145 12.84 3.27 7.40
N GLY A 146 13.82 3.72 6.62
CA GLY A 146 13.96 5.15 6.32
C GLY A 146 15.25 5.49 5.58
N PHE A 147 15.20 6.62 4.88
CA PHE A 147 16.29 7.11 4.07
C PHE A 147 17.13 8.12 4.84
N TYR A 148 18.46 7.98 4.76
CA TYR A 148 19.35 9.15 4.69
C TYR A 148 20.51 8.88 3.74
N HIS A 149 20.81 9.90 2.95
CA HIS A 149 21.99 9.98 2.11
C HIS A 149 23.26 9.86 2.99
N GLU A 150 24.22 9.05 2.52
CA GLU A 150 25.62 8.95 2.99
C GLU A 150 25.94 8.09 4.22
N SER A 151 25.01 7.76 5.14
CA SER A 151 25.35 7.09 6.42
C SER A 151 24.78 5.68 6.66
N GLY A 152 24.17 5.05 5.66
CA GLY A 152 23.87 3.60 5.72
C GLY A 152 22.50 3.21 6.29
N GLY A 153 21.57 4.17 6.43
CA GLY A 153 20.13 3.96 6.65
C GLY A 153 19.71 3.67 8.10
N TYR A 154 18.44 3.90 8.42
CA TYR A 154 17.86 3.55 9.73
C TYR A 154 17.40 2.09 9.73
N TRP A 155 17.87 1.28 10.70
CA TRP A 155 17.56 -0.14 10.79
C TRP A 155 16.82 -0.46 12.08
N LYS A 156 15.75 -1.24 11.97
CA LYS A 156 15.00 -1.76 13.13
C LYS A 156 14.83 -3.27 13.04
N PRO A 157 14.71 -3.95 14.20
CA PRO A 157 14.29 -5.34 14.23
C PRO A 157 12.99 -5.53 13.44
N CYS A 158 12.94 -6.62 12.70
CA CYS A 158 11.77 -6.99 11.93
C CYS A 158 11.47 -8.48 12.04
N LYS A 159 10.23 -8.84 11.75
CA LYS A 159 9.77 -10.22 11.69
C LYS A 159 9.51 -10.58 10.22
N PRO A 160 10.19 -11.61 9.67
CA PRO A 160 9.93 -12.07 8.32
C PRO A 160 8.49 -12.60 8.22
N THR A 161 7.82 -12.28 7.12
CA THR A 161 6.46 -12.73 6.77
C THR A 161 6.43 -14.20 6.38
#